data_AF-A0A7K7SUH6-F1
#
_entry.id   AF-A0A7K7SUH6-F1
#
_cell.length_a   1.000
_cell.length_b   1.000
_cell.length_c   1.000
_cell.angle_alpha   90.00
_cell.angle_beta   90.00
_cell.angle_gamma   90.00
#
_symmetry.space_group_name_H-M   'P 1'
#
loop_
_entity.id
_entity.type
_entity.pdbx_description
1 polymer ?
#
loop_
_entity_poly.entity_id
_entity_poly.type
_entity_poly.pdbx_seq_one_letter_code
_entity_poly.pdbx_strand_id
1 'polypeptide(L)'
;MRPVLVAWLALSLLVGTGAEEVCGDPPTTRTRSIPAPRLSPEEQLSPHMPESLRCDACQAIAFQIEEQLSRAEGKVGKKALKESDYMEVLERSCSQGWESYGVQDLDGQKRLAGPGLPMQEPMSVMVSGGPWPGRLSKMCHSYVGEQGEAQIYETHRRGPAALRELLCHGDKGPCASGKAGPPAPPKALQNEL
;
A
#
# COMPACT_ATOMS: atom_id res chain seq x y z
N MET A 1 2.80 37.24 70.29
CA MET A 1 1.75 38.17 70.77
C MET A 1 0.84 38.49 69.61
N ARG A 2 -0.44 38.09 69.66
CA ARG A 2 -1.47 38.59 68.74
C ARG A 2 -1.91 39.98 69.22
N PRO A 3 -2.37 40.84 68.31
CA PRO A 3 -3.66 41.45 68.56
C PRO A 3 -4.60 41.32 67.36
N VAL A 4 -5.83 40.95 67.70
CA VAL A 4 -7.06 41.06 66.92
C VAL A 4 -7.67 42.44 67.22
N LEU A 5 -8.42 43.04 66.27
CA LEU A 5 -9.71 43.74 66.41
C LEU A 5 -9.95 44.61 65.14
N VAL A 6 -10.95 44.29 64.28
CA VAL A 6 -12.37 44.76 64.27
C VAL A 6 -12.47 46.19 63.67
N ALA A 7 -13.35 46.59 62.74
CA ALA A 7 -14.58 46.04 62.15
C ALA A 7 -14.92 46.74 60.81
N TRP A 8 -15.67 46.03 59.96
CA TRP A 8 -16.86 46.41 59.17
C TRP A 8 -16.88 47.71 58.35
N LEU A 9 -17.18 47.55 57.05
CA LEU A 9 -18.31 48.22 56.39
C LEU A 9 -18.71 47.48 55.09
N ALA A 10 -19.97 47.63 54.75
CA ALA A 10 -20.77 46.68 53.99
C ALA A 10 -20.86 47.00 52.48
N LEU A 11 -21.29 45.97 51.76
CA LEU A 11 -22.23 46.01 50.64
C LEU A 11 -21.81 46.72 49.33
N SER A 12 -21.64 45.91 48.28
CA SER A 12 -22.23 46.23 46.97
C SER A 12 -22.45 44.94 46.20
N LEU A 13 -23.73 44.58 46.05
CA LEU A 13 -24.25 43.64 45.07
C LEU A 13 -24.01 44.24 43.68
N LEU A 14 -23.21 43.57 42.86
CA LEU A 14 -23.33 43.64 41.42
C LEU A 14 -23.56 42.22 40.91
N VAL A 15 -24.82 41.97 40.57
CA VAL A 15 -25.30 40.84 39.79
C VAL A 15 -24.38 40.68 38.57
N GLY A 16 -23.59 39.62 38.57
CA GLY A 16 -22.80 39.20 37.43
C GLY A 16 -23.72 38.85 36.27
N THR A 17 -23.56 39.60 35.20
CA THR A 17 -24.16 39.40 33.88
C THR A 17 -23.91 37.98 33.39
N GLY A 18 -24.95 37.35 32.82
CA GLY A 18 -24.86 36.04 32.23
C GLY A 18 -23.74 35.96 31.20
N ALA A 19 -22.93 34.91 31.31
CA ALA A 19 -22.12 34.44 30.21
C ALA A 19 -23.07 33.72 29.24
N GLU A 20 -23.44 34.38 28.14
CA GLU A 20 -23.84 33.65 26.94
C GLU A 20 -22.59 32.92 26.42
N GLU A 21 -22.67 31.59 26.38
CA GLU A 21 -21.82 30.79 25.51
C GLU A 21 -22.10 31.19 24.06
N VAL A 22 -21.24 32.03 23.51
CA VAL A 22 -21.06 32.15 22.07
C VAL A 22 -20.43 30.84 21.58
N CYS A 23 -21.27 29.91 21.14
CA CYS A 23 -20.86 28.88 20.19
C CYS A 23 -20.60 29.60 18.85
N GLY A 24 -19.40 30.15 18.70
CA GLY A 24 -18.93 30.59 17.40
C GLY A 24 -18.81 29.38 16.49
N ASP A 25 -19.55 29.37 15.38
CA ASP A 25 -19.36 28.39 14.32
C ASP A 25 -17.88 28.35 13.91
N PRO A 26 -17.23 27.17 13.89
CA PRO A 26 -15.86 27.08 13.42
C PRO A 26 -15.79 27.52 11.96
N PRO A 27 -14.70 28.21 11.56
CA PRO A 27 -14.53 28.63 10.18
C PRO A 27 -14.67 27.42 9.27
N THR A 28 -15.51 27.56 8.23
CA THR A 28 -15.82 26.52 7.24
C THR A 28 -14.56 26.16 6.47
N THR A 29 -13.75 25.31 7.08
CA THR A 29 -12.58 24.70 6.44
C THR A 29 -13.17 23.84 5.34
N ARG A 30 -12.86 24.13 4.07
CA ARG A 30 -13.28 23.26 2.96
C ARG A 30 -12.66 21.88 3.21
N THR A 31 -13.44 20.96 3.75
CA THR A 31 -13.05 19.56 3.93
C THR A 31 -12.89 18.95 2.55
N ARG A 32 -11.66 18.91 2.03
CA ARG A 32 -11.33 18.10 0.86
C ARG A 32 -11.33 16.64 1.29
N SER A 33 -12.41 15.92 1.02
CA SER A 33 -12.46 14.47 1.18
C SER A 33 -11.62 13.84 0.06
N ILE A 34 -10.61 13.06 0.42
CA ILE A 34 -9.85 12.23 -0.52
C ILE A 34 -10.64 10.92 -0.67
N PRO A 35 -11.24 10.64 -1.84
CA PRO A 35 -12.06 9.46 -2.01
C PRO A 35 -11.20 8.19 -1.97
N ALA A 36 -11.72 7.15 -1.33
CA ALA A 36 -11.11 5.82 -1.40
C ALA A 36 -11.28 5.21 -2.80
N PRO A 37 -10.32 4.37 -3.25
CA PRO A 37 -10.40 3.73 -4.55
C PRO A 37 -11.64 2.85 -4.71
N ARG A 38 -12.32 2.97 -5.85
CA ARG A 38 -13.55 2.22 -6.14
C ARG A 38 -13.25 0.93 -6.89
N LEU A 39 -13.48 -0.22 -6.26
CA LEU A 39 -13.33 -1.52 -6.91
C LEU A 39 -14.56 -1.88 -7.72
N SER A 40 -14.37 -2.35 -8.96
CA SER A 40 -15.44 -2.95 -9.75
C SER A 40 -15.90 -4.28 -9.15
N PRO A 41 -17.10 -4.80 -9.49
CA PRO A 41 -17.57 -6.09 -8.99
C PRO A 41 -16.63 -7.25 -9.32
N GLU A 42 -16.03 -7.24 -10.52
CA GLU A 42 -15.03 -8.22 -10.93
C GLU A 42 -13.77 -8.15 -10.07
N GLU A 43 -13.28 -6.93 -9.80
CA GLU A 43 -12.14 -6.70 -8.89
C GLU A 43 -12.46 -6.99 -7.42
N GLN A 44 -13.71 -7.15 -7.02
CA GLN A 44 -14.07 -7.55 -5.66
C GLN A 44 -14.07 -9.08 -5.52
N LEU A 45 -14.49 -9.79 -6.58
CA LEU A 45 -14.74 -11.23 -6.53
C LEU A 45 -13.60 -12.08 -7.12
N SER A 46 -12.82 -11.53 -8.06
CA SER A 46 -11.78 -12.30 -8.76
C SER A 46 -10.59 -12.63 -7.84
N PRO A 47 -10.11 -13.88 -7.81
CA PRO A 47 -8.89 -14.22 -7.08
C PRO A 47 -7.60 -13.82 -7.82
N HIS A 48 -7.70 -13.21 -9.01
CA HIS A 48 -6.55 -12.87 -9.85
C HIS A 48 -6.21 -11.38 -9.80
N MET A 49 -4.93 -11.07 -9.99
CA MET A 49 -4.46 -9.69 -10.08
C MET A 49 -5.01 -9.01 -11.35
N PRO A 50 -5.70 -7.86 -11.23
CA PRO A 50 -6.17 -7.07 -12.38
C PRO A 50 -5.02 -6.69 -13.30
N GLU A 51 -5.26 -6.68 -14.61
CA GLU A 51 -4.21 -6.46 -15.63
C GLU A 51 -3.44 -5.16 -15.43
N SER A 52 -4.15 -4.07 -15.13
CA SER A 52 -3.55 -2.74 -14.88
C SER A 52 -2.59 -2.72 -13.70
N LEU A 53 -2.72 -3.64 -12.74
CA LEU A 53 -1.90 -3.71 -11.53
C LEU A 53 -0.78 -4.75 -11.61
N ARG A 54 -0.72 -5.57 -12.67
CA ARG A 54 0.25 -6.67 -12.76
C ARG A 54 1.70 -6.19 -12.76
N CYS A 55 2.00 -5.08 -13.44
CA CYS A 55 3.36 -4.56 -13.46
C CYS A 55 3.79 -4.07 -12.07
N ASP A 56 2.95 -3.30 -11.38
CA ASP A 56 3.26 -2.86 -10.01
C ASP A 56 3.38 -4.07 -9.06
N ALA A 57 2.46 -5.04 -9.17
CA ALA A 57 2.54 -6.28 -8.37
C ALA A 57 3.84 -7.05 -8.60
N CYS A 58 4.31 -7.13 -9.86
CA CYS A 58 5.58 -7.76 -10.15
C CYS A 58 6.77 -7.06 -9.50
N GLN A 59 6.81 -5.73 -9.54
CA GLN A 59 7.88 -4.97 -8.92
C GLN A 59 7.89 -5.16 -7.40
N ALA A 60 6.70 -5.19 -6.77
CA ALA A 60 6.55 -5.49 -5.34
C ALA A 60 7.07 -6.90 -4.99
N ILE A 61 6.69 -7.91 -5.78
CA ILE A 61 7.14 -9.30 -5.58
C ILE A 61 8.65 -9.42 -5.75
N ALA A 62 9.21 -8.83 -6.81
CA ALA A 62 10.65 -8.85 -7.06
C ALA A 62 11.44 -8.21 -5.91
N PHE A 63 10.97 -7.06 -5.41
CA PHE A 63 11.55 -6.39 -4.25
C PHE A 63 11.53 -7.27 -3.00
N GLN A 64 10.39 -7.92 -2.72
CA GLN A 64 10.27 -8.78 -1.54
C GLN A 64 11.16 -10.03 -1.60
N ILE A 65 11.22 -10.68 -2.77
CA ILE A 65 12.13 -11.82 -2.99
C ILE A 65 13.59 -11.38 -2.78
N GLU A 66 13.98 -10.24 -3.37
CA GLU A 66 15.30 -9.66 -3.22
C GLU A 66 15.65 -9.39 -1.75
N GLU A 67 14.74 -8.75 -1.00
CA GLU A 67 14.94 -8.40 0.40
C GLU A 67 15.14 -9.65 1.26
N GLN A 68 14.30 -10.67 1.07
CA GLN A 68 14.36 -11.92 1.84
C GLN A 68 15.62 -12.73 1.53
N LEU A 69 16.01 -12.84 0.25
CA LEU A 69 17.24 -13.50 -0.15
C LEU A 69 18.48 -12.75 0.36
N SER A 70 18.54 -11.43 0.18
CA SER A 70 19.63 -10.59 0.68
C SER A 70 19.79 -10.70 2.20
N ARG A 71 18.66 -10.73 2.92
CA ARG A 71 18.65 -10.91 4.37
C ARG A 71 19.16 -12.29 4.77
N ALA A 72 18.76 -13.34 4.06
CA ALA A 72 19.24 -14.70 4.31
C ALA A 72 20.74 -14.84 4.04
N GLU A 73 21.24 -14.28 2.93
CA GLU A 73 22.67 -14.22 2.62
C GLU A 73 23.45 -13.44 3.68
N GLY A 74 22.90 -12.33 4.16
CA GLY A 74 23.48 -11.55 5.25
C GLY A 74 23.75 -12.38 6.51
N LYS A 75 22.87 -13.34 6.84
CA LYS A 75 23.04 -14.25 7.99
C LYS A 75 24.19 -15.24 7.82
N VAL A 76 24.57 -15.56 6.58
CA VAL A 76 25.70 -16.47 6.27
C VAL A 76 26.95 -15.73 5.79
N GLY A 77 27.01 -14.41 6.01
CA GLY A 77 28.16 -13.59 5.64
C GLY A 77 28.27 -13.30 4.15
N LYS A 78 27.13 -13.09 3.47
CA LYS A 78 27.00 -12.80 2.02
C LYS A 78 27.48 -13.91 1.09
N LYS A 79 27.67 -15.11 1.64
CA LYS A 79 27.96 -16.33 0.87
C LYS A 79 26.71 -16.81 0.15
N ALA A 80 26.92 -17.62 -0.89
CA ALA A 80 25.82 -18.29 -1.57
C ALA A 80 25.09 -19.24 -0.60
N LEU A 81 23.76 -19.19 -0.62
CA LEU A 81 22.87 -20.09 0.07
C LEU A 81 22.92 -21.48 -0.57
N LYS A 82 22.69 -22.51 0.24
CA LYS A 82 22.48 -23.86 -0.28
C LYS A 82 21.11 -23.94 -0.94
N GLU A 83 20.93 -24.95 -1.79
CA GLU A 83 19.67 -25.22 -2.49
C GLU A 83 18.46 -25.26 -1.55
N SER A 84 18.55 -26.06 -0.50
CA SER A 84 17.50 -26.13 0.53
C SER A 84 17.14 -24.76 1.12
N ASP A 85 18.14 -23.90 1.32
CA ASP A 85 17.99 -22.65 2.04
C ASP A 85 17.33 -21.59 1.16
N TYR A 86 17.76 -21.45 -0.11
CA TYR A 86 17.13 -20.47 -0.99
C TYR A 86 15.71 -20.91 -1.40
N MET A 87 15.45 -22.22 -1.54
CA MET A 87 14.10 -22.73 -1.80
C MET A 87 13.14 -22.37 -0.66
N GLU A 88 13.56 -22.58 0.58
CA GLU A 88 12.75 -22.19 1.75
C GLU A 88 12.54 -20.67 1.82
N VAL A 89 13.57 -19.89 1.52
CA VAL A 89 13.46 -18.42 1.50
C VAL A 89 12.46 -17.96 0.44
N LEU A 90 12.48 -18.53 -0.76
CA LEU A 90 11.57 -18.17 -1.85
C LEU A 90 10.12 -18.52 -1.51
N GLU A 91 9.87 -19.73 -1.00
CA GLU A 91 8.55 -20.15 -0.56
C GLU A 91 7.99 -19.23 0.53
N ARG A 92 8.81 -18.91 1.54
CA ARG A 92 8.43 -17.96 2.59
C ARG A 92 8.20 -16.55 2.06
N SER A 93 8.94 -16.12 1.05
CA SER A 93 8.78 -14.79 0.44
C SER A 93 7.40 -14.62 -0.20
N CYS A 94 6.82 -15.70 -0.75
CA CYS A 94 5.47 -15.69 -1.32
C CYS A 94 4.36 -15.86 -0.27
N SER A 95 4.64 -16.60 0.81
CA SER A 95 3.70 -16.86 1.91
C SER A 95 3.72 -15.82 3.04
N GLN A 96 4.49 -14.74 2.90
CA GLN A 96 4.53 -13.68 3.91
C GLN A 96 3.23 -12.86 3.97
N GLY A 97 3.12 -12.03 5.02
CA GLY A 97 2.07 -11.02 5.08
C GLY A 97 2.24 -9.94 4.02
N TRP A 98 1.19 -9.68 3.26
CA TRP A 98 1.17 -8.69 2.17
C TRP A 98 0.30 -7.46 2.52
N GLU A 99 -0.03 -7.27 3.80
CA GLU A 99 -0.93 -6.20 4.29
C GLU A 99 -0.34 -4.80 4.17
N SER A 100 0.99 -4.70 4.02
CA SER A 100 1.69 -3.45 3.72
C SER A 100 1.47 -2.96 2.28
N TYR A 101 0.86 -3.79 1.44
CA TYR A 101 0.49 -3.46 0.07
C TYR A 101 -1.01 -3.18 -0.03
N GLY A 102 -1.34 -2.23 -0.89
CA GLY A 102 -2.72 -1.86 -1.17
C GLY A 102 -2.84 -1.12 -2.49
N VAL A 103 -4.07 -0.74 -2.81
CA VAL A 103 -4.37 0.02 -4.02
C VAL A 103 -4.70 1.45 -3.65
N GLN A 104 -4.22 2.38 -4.47
CA GLN A 104 -4.54 3.79 -4.39
C GLN A 104 -4.97 4.31 -5.75
N ASP A 105 -5.79 5.36 -5.77
CA ASP A 105 -6.19 6.06 -6.99
C ASP A 105 -5.29 7.28 -7.19
N LEU A 106 -4.78 7.42 -8.41
CA LEU A 106 -3.89 8.50 -8.84
C LEU A 106 -4.34 8.97 -10.21
N ASP A 107 -4.80 10.22 -10.30
CA ASP A 107 -5.33 10.78 -11.53
C ASP A 107 -6.41 9.91 -12.19
N GLY A 108 -7.24 9.25 -11.38
CA GLY A 108 -8.29 8.33 -11.83
C GLY A 108 -7.78 6.95 -12.29
N GLN A 109 -6.51 6.64 -12.08
CA GLN A 109 -5.91 5.34 -12.32
C GLN A 109 -5.55 4.65 -11.01
N LYS A 110 -6.02 3.42 -10.85
CA LYS A 110 -5.63 2.56 -9.74
C LYS A 110 -4.20 2.09 -9.90
N ARG A 111 -3.40 2.26 -8.87
CA ARG A 111 -2.01 1.80 -8.79
C ARG A 111 -1.79 1.03 -7.51
N LEU A 112 -0.91 0.03 -7.55
CA LEU A 112 -0.49 -0.66 -6.34
C LEU A 112 0.52 0.23 -5.60
N ALA A 113 0.47 0.21 -4.28
CA ALA A 113 1.37 0.94 -3.41
C ALA A 113 1.87 0.03 -2.27
N GLY A 114 3.08 0.32 -1.79
CA GLY A 114 3.75 -0.45 -0.76
C GLY A 114 5.28 -0.46 -0.93
N PRO A 115 6.00 -1.21 -0.10
CA PRO A 115 7.46 -1.29 -0.15
C PRO A 115 7.99 -1.73 -1.53
N GLY A 116 9.06 -1.08 -2.00
CA GLY A 116 9.68 -1.38 -3.29
C GLY A 116 9.01 -0.75 -4.51
N LEU A 117 7.86 -0.09 -4.33
CA LEU A 117 7.18 0.68 -5.37
C LEU A 117 7.50 2.18 -5.25
N PRO A 118 7.47 2.94 -6.36
CA PRO A 118 7.64 4.39 -6.30
C PRO A 118 6.65 5.00 -5.30
N MET A 119 7.15 5.89 -4.44
CA MET A 119 6.28 6.60 -3.51
C MET A 119 5.33 7.48 -4.32
N GLN A 120 4.05 7.18 -4.20
CA GLN A 120 2.99 7.88 -4.89
C GLN A 120 2.55 9.12 -4.06
N GLU A 121 1.61 9.91 -4.58
CA GLU A 121 1.23 11.21 -4.00
C GLU A 121 0.96 11.17 -2.48
N PRO A 122 1.49 12.14 -1.72
CA PRO A 122 1.40 12.17 -0.25
C PRO A 122 -0.02 12.40 0.29
N MET A 123 -0.98 12.75 -0.59
CA MET A 123 -2.39 12.97 -0.25
C MET A 123 -3.28 11.93 -0.94
N SER A 124 -2.95 10.65 -0.82
CA SER A 124 -3.77 9.55 -1.33
C SER A 124 -4.09 8.53 -0.23
N VAL A 125 -5.31 7.99 -0.26
CA VAL A 125 -5.73 6.92 0.66
C VAL A 125 -5.45 5.58 0.00
N MET A 126 -4.57 4.78 0.60
CA MET A 126 -4.32 3.41 0.20
C MET A 126 -5.31 2.47 0.90
N VAL A 127 -5.98 1.62 0.13
CA VAL A 127 -6.81 0.52 0.65
C VAL A 127 -5.99 -0.76 0.61
N SER A 128 -5.52 -1.19 1.79
CA SER A 128 -4.84 -2.47 1.97
C SER A 128 -5.79 -3.58 2.42
N GLY A 129 -5.29 -4.82 2.46
CA GLY A 129 -6.08 -5.99 2.85
C GLY A 129 -7.07 -6.44 1.78
N GLY A 130 -8.18 -7.05 2.20
CA GLY A 130 -9.19 -7.61 1.29
C GLY A 130 -8.58 -8.67 0.35
N PRO A 131 -8.80 -8.60 -0.97
CA PRO A 131 -8.28 -9.60 -1.90
C PRO A 131 -6.79 -9.40 -2.24
N TRP A 132 -6.17 -8.26 -1.90
CA TRP A 132 -4.82 -7.92 -2.37
C TRP A 132 -3.73 -8.86 -1.85
N PRO A 133 -3.70 -9.23 -0.55
CA PRO A 133 -2.70 -10.16 -0.04
C PRO A 133 -2.73 -11.53 -0.74
N GLY A 134 -3.94 -12.09 -0.91
CA GLY A 134 -4.12 -13.37 -1.60
C GLY A 134 -3.71 -13.30 -3.07
N ARG A 135 -4.00 -12.19 -3.77
CA ARG A 135 -3.59 -11.99 -5.16
C ARG A 135 -2.07 -11.89 -5.31
N LEU A 136 -1.40 -11.15 -4.42
CA LEU A 136 0.06 -11.01 -4.43
C LEU A 136 0.76 -12.34 -4.13
N SER A 137 0.32 -13.04 -3.10
CA SER A 137 0.84 -14.36 -2.75
C SER A 137 0.69 -15.35 -3.90
N LYS A 138 -0.52 -15.47 -4.48
CA LYS A 138 -0.79 -16.36 -5.62
C LYS A 138 0.08 -16.03 -6.84
N MET A 139 0.24 -14.74 -7.15
CA MET A 139 1.06 -14.28 -8.26
C MET A 139 2.55 -14.54 -8.03
N CYS A 140 3.04 -14.38 -6.79
CA CYS A 140 4.41 -14.71 -6.40
C CYS A 140 4.70 -16.20 -6.62
N HIS A 141 3.82 -17.10 -6.13
CA HIS A 141 3.99 -18.54 -6.35
C HIS A 141 3.96 -18.90 -7.84
N SER A 142 3.12 -18.24 -8.65
CA SER A 142 3.12 -18.43 -10.11
C SER A 142 4.50 -18.11 -10.70
N TYR A 143 5.09 -16.97 -10.31
CA TYR A 143 6.41 -16.57 -10.81
C TYR A 143 7.54 -17.50 -10.37
N VAL A 144 7.53 -17.92 -9.10
CA VAL A 144 8.52 -18.87 -8.60
C VAL A 144 8.41 -20.20 -9.34
N GLY A 145 7.19 -20.72 -9.52
CA GLY A 145 6.96 -21.97 -10.24
C GLY A 145 7.26 -21.90 -11.76
N GLU A 146 7.00 -20.75 -12.40
CA GLU A 146 7.25 -20.56 -13.84
C GLU A 146 8.73 -20.39 -14.17
N GLN A 147 9.47 -19.61 -13.37
CA GLN A 147 10.89 -19.35 -13.61
C GLN A 147 11.80 -20.42 -12.99
N GLY A 148 11.36 -21.05 -11.90
CA GLY A 148 12.15 -21.97 -11.10
C GLY A 148 13.05 -21.27 -10.08
N GLU A 149 13.16 -21.89 -8.90
CA GLU A 149 13.86 -21.34 -7.74
C GLU A 149 15.35 -21.13 -8.00
N ALA A 150 15.99 -22.08 -8.68
CA ALA A 150 17.42 -22.01 -9.01
C ALA A 150 17.72 -20.81 -9.92
N GLN A 151 16.93 -20.61 -10.97
CA GLN A 151 17.12 -19.49 -11.90
C GLN A 151 16.88 -18.14 -11.21
N ILE A 152 15.85 -18.05 -10.37
CA ILE A 152 15.58 -16.85 -9.57
C ILE A 152 16.78 -16.54 -8.67
N TYR A 153 17.28 -17.53 -7.94
CA TYR A 153 18.39 -17.33 -7.00
C TYR A 153 19.70 -16.94 -7.72
N GLU A 154 20.05 -17.62 -8.80
CA GLU A 154 21.21 -17.27 -9.63
C GLU A 154 21.11 -15.86 -10.21
N THR A 155 19.91 -15.44 -10.61
CA THR A 155 19.67 -14.11 -11.16
C THR A 155 19.73 -13.04 -10.06
N HIS A 156 19.20 -13.32 -8.88
CA HIS A 156 19.34 -12.46 -7.70
C HIS A 156 20.82 -12.17 -7.40
N ARG A 157 21.69 -13.20 -7.46
CA ARG A 157 23.14 -13.05 -7.26
C ARG A 157 23.84 -12.14 -8.29
N ARG A 158 23.23 -11.93 -9.47
CA ARG A 158 23.71 -10.97 -10.48
C ARG A 158 23.27 -9.54 -10.19
N GLY A 159 22.24 -9.38 -9.36
CA GLY A 159 21.82 -8.12 -8.78
C GLY A 159 20.31 -7.85 -8.89
N PRO A 160 19.82 -6.84 -8.15
CA PRO A 160 18.39 -6.48 -8.09
C PRO A 160 17.75 -6.20 -9.46
N ALA A 161 18.47 -5.48 -10.32
CA ALA A 161 17.99 -5.14 -11.66
C ALA A 161 17.79 -6.38 -12.53
N ALA A 162 18.70 -7.36 -12.44
CA ALA A 162 18.59 -8.61 -13.20
C ALA A 162 17.37 -9.43 -12.73
N LEU A 163 17.11 -9.46 -11.42
CA LEU A 163 15.94 -10.16 -10.89
C LEU A 163 14.63 -9.51 -11.35
N ARG A 164 14.56 -8.17 -11.31
CA ARG A 164 13.40 -7.42 -11.82
C ARG A 164 13.20 -7.64 -13.31
N GLU A 165 14.27 -7.69 -14.09
CA GLU A 165 14.21 -7.98 -15.52
C GLU A 165 13.62 -9.36 -15.79
N LEU A 166 14.15 -10.39 -15.12
CA LEU A 166 13.67 -11.77 -15.24
C LEU A 166 12.18 -11.89 -14.92
N LEU A 167 11.73 -11.30 -13.81
CA LEU A 167 10.36 -11.45 -13.34
C LEU A 167 9.37 -10.56 -14.11
N CYS A 168 9.77 -9.33 -14.47
CA CYS A 168 8.82 -8.31 -14.88
C CYS A 168 8.88 -7.92 -16.37
N HIS A 169 10.02 -8.11 -17.04
CA HIS A 169 10.29 -7.54 -18.37
C HIS A 169 10.63 -8.57 -19.46
N GLY A 170 10.69 -9.86 -19.16
CA GLY A 170 10.87 -10.91 -20.17
C GLY A 170 9.77 -10.92 -21.26
N ASP A 171 9.86 -11.81 -22.25
CA ASP A 171 8.99 -11.81 -23.45
C ASP A 171 7.47 -11.82 -23.17
N LYS A 172 7.06 -12.25 -21.97
CA LYS A 172 5.67 -12.25 -21.47
C LYS A 172 5.49 -11.45 -20.17
N GLY A 173 6.46 -10.61 -19.84
CA GLY A 173 6.53 -9.88 -18.59
C GLY A 173 5.38 -8.87 -18.46
N PRO A 174 4.79 -8.71 -17.26
CA PRO A 174 3.68 -7.79 -17.02
C PRO A 174 4.04 -6.31 -17.26
N CYS A 175 5.33 -5.96 -17.29
CA CYS A 175 5.83 -4.61 -17.53
C CYS A 175 6.32 -4.39 -18.97
N ALA A 176 6.19 -5.39 -19.86
CA ALA A 176 6.48 -5.20 -21.27
C ALA A 176 5.52 -4.11 -21.82
N SER A 177 6.09 -3.00 -22.28
CA SER A 177 5.33 -1.85 -22.79
C SER A 177 4.58 -2.27 -24.07
N GLY A 178 3.32 -2.70 -23.94
CA GLY A 178 2.55 -3.09 -25.14
C GLY A 178 1.14 -3.64 -24.97
N LYS A 179 0.58 -3.78 -23.76
CA LYS A 179 -0.78 -4.34 -23.58
C LYS A 179 -1.61 -3.71 -22.46
N ALA A 180 -1.31 -2.49 -22.01
CA ALA A 180 -2.35 -1.69 -21.36
C ALA A 180 -3.30 -1.25 -22.48
N GLY A 181 -4.34 -2.04 -22.76
CA GLY A 181 -5.40 -1.63 -23.67
C GLY A 181 -5.95 -0.27 -23.25
N PRO A 182 -6.39 0.58 -24.19
CA PRO A 182 -6.97 1.87 -23.85
C PRO A 182 -8.04 1.68 -22.77
N PRO A 183 -8.10 2.57 -21.77
CA PRO A 183 -9.10 2.47 -20.70
C PRO A 183 -10.46 2.31 -21.35
N ALA A 184 -11.19 1.26 -20.95
CA ALA A 184 -12.54 1.03 -21.45
C ALA A 184 -13.34 2.31 -21.24
N PRO A 185 -13.99 2.85 -22.30
CA PRO A 185 -14.75 4.08 -22.15
C PRO A 185 -15.79 3.88 -21.06
N PRO A 186 -16.05 4.90 -20.22
CA PRO A 186 -17.14 4.82 -19.25
C PRO A 186 -18.41 4.47 -20.04
N LYS A 187 -19.02 3.32 -19.70
CA LYS A 187 -20.33 2.96 -20.26
C LYS A 187 -21.24 4.12 -19.90
N ALA A 188 -21.61 4.90 -20.92
CA ALA A 188 -22.61 5.94 -20.79
C ALA A 188 -23.83 5.29 -20.16
N LEU A 189 -24.27 5.84 -19.03
CA LEU A 189 -25.59 5.59 -18.48
C LEU A 189 -26.58 5.99 -19.58
N GLN A 190 -27.02 5.02 -20.37
CA GLN A 190 -28.13 5.20 -21.28
C GLN A 190 -29.36 5.34 -20.39
N ASN A 191 -29.70 6.60 -20.15
CA ASN A 191 -30.93 7.02 -19.53
C ASN A 191 -32.13 6.57 -20.39
N GLU A 192 -33.08 5.93 -19.70
CA GLU A 192 -34.54 6.07 -19.84
C GLU A 192 -35.22 5.46 -21.09
N LEU A 193 -36.01 4.39 -20.87
CA LEU A 193 -37.49 4.48 -20.95
C LEU A 193 -38.16 3.39 -20.09
#